data_AF-A0A7L1KHV7-F1
#
_entry.id   AF-A0A7L1KHV7-F1
#
_cell.length_a   1.000
_cell.length_b   1.000
_cell.length_c   1.000
_cell.angle_alpha   90.00
_cell.angle_beta   90.00
_cell.angle_gamma   90.00
#
_symmetry.space_group_name_H-M   'P 1'
#
loop_
_entity.id
_entity.type
_entity.pdbx_description
1 polymer ?
#
loop_
_entity_poly.entity_id
_entity_poly.type
_entity_poly.pdbx_seq_one_letter_code
_entity_poly.pdbx_strand_id
1 'polypeptide(L)'
;ISPGYCWPFQASRSQVDIRLPAQVQPTAITVQHPLKKTSGLGDISSAPRDFTVSVTAPLCFVSKGVDEEGGEETLLGTFSFNIEKEPTQTFPLQNTLPRAFQYIRLLVLSNWGQSSYTCIYRVQVIGR
;
A
#
# COMPACT_ATOMS: atom_id res chain seq x y z
N ILE A 1 0.91 4.23 17.75
CA ILE A 1 -0.22 3.65 16.99
C ILE A 1 -1.19 3.12 18.03
N SER A 2 -2.44 3.56 17.99
CA SER A 2 -3.47 3.12 18.94
C SER A 2 -4.29 1.99 18.32
N PRO A 3 -4.50 0.86 19.01
CA PRO A 3 -5.36 -0.22 18.52
C PRO A 3 -6.75 0.30 18.10
N GLY A 4 -7.28 -0.18 16.99
CA GLY A 4 -8.59 0.21 16.46
C GLY A 4 -8.60 1.45 15.54
N TYR A 5 -7.52 2.24 15.51
CA TYR A 5 -7.39 3.39 14.59
C TYR A 5 -6.74 2.96 13.26
N CYS A 6 -7.39 2.04 12.55
CA CYS A 6 -6.95 1.56 11.24
C CYS A 6 -8.06 1.69 10.19
N TRP A 7 -7.70 1.56 8.92
CA TRP A 7 -8.65 1.50 7.81
C TRP A 7 -9.00 0.03 7.53
N PRO A 8 -10.22 -0.42 7.86
CA PRO A 8 -10.65 -1.79 7.58
C PRO A 8 -11.21 -1.92 6.16
N PHE A 9 -10.73 -2.91 5.43
CA PHE A 9 -11.25 -3.30 4.12
C PHE A 9 -11.98 -4.64 4.25
N GLN A 10 -13.19 -4.76 3.72
CA GLN A 10 -14.08 -5.93 3.87
C GLN A 10 -13.62 -7.19 3.11
N ALA A 11 -12.36 -7.25 2.68
CA ALA A 11 -11.80 -8.38 1.96
C ALA A 11 -10.29 -8.52 2.24
N SER A 12 -9.80 -9.74 2.10
CA SER A 12 -8.35 -10.05 2.12
C SER A 12 -7.61 -9.41 0.94
N ARG A 13 -8.29 -9.32 -0.21
CA ARG A 13 -7.83 -8.54 -1.36
C ARG A 13 -8.49 -7.17 -1.37
N SER A 14 -7.70 -6.11 -1.28
CA SER A 14 -8.21 -4.73 -1.19
C SER A 14 -7.27 -3.74 -1.86
N GLN A 15 -7.78 -2.59 -2.29
CA GLN A 15 -7.02 -1.56 -2.99
C GLN A 15 -7.18 -0.22 -2.28
N VAL A 16 -6.09 0.54 -2.22
CA VAL A 16 -6.06 1.93 -1.75
C VAL A 16 -5.35 2.79 -2.77
N ASP A 17 -6.05 3.80 -3.30
CA ASP A 17 -5.49 4.83 -4.15
C ASP A 17 -5.20 6.08 -3.32
N ILE A 18 -3.92 6.43 -3.22
CA ILE A 18 -3.40 7.49 -2.36
C ILE A 18 -2.96 8.66 -3.25
N ARG A 19 -3.66 9.79 -3.15
CA ARG A 19 -3.20 11.06 -3.72
C ARG A 19 -2.23 11.73 -2.76
N LEU A 20 -0.99 11.90 -3.21
CA LEU A 20 0.06 12.59 -2.47
C LEU A 20 -0.12 14.11 -2.52
N PRO A 21 0.33 14.83 -1.48
CA PRO A 21 0.24 16.29 -1.43
C PRO A 21 1.07 16.98 -2.53
N ALA A 22 2.09 16.30 -3.06
CA ALA A 22 2.93 16.76 -4.16
C ALA A 22 3.30 15.58 -5.06
N GLN A 23 3.76 15.87 -6.28
CA GLN A 23 4.39 14.86 -7.12
C GLN A 23 5.73 14.47 -6.51
N VAL A 24 5.99 13.17 -6.40
CA VAL A 24 7.27 12.63 -5.88
C VAL A 24 7.78 11.53 -6.79
N GLN A 25 9.09 11.35 -6.84
CA GLN A 25 9.71 10.14 -7.37
C GLN A 25 9.82 9.13 -6.22
N PRO A 26 8.91 8.16 -6.11
CA PRO A 26 8.89 7.26 -4.97
C PRO A 26 10.10 6.33 -5.01
N THR A 27 10.75 6.15 -3.86
CA THR A 27 11.92 5.28 -3.68
C THR A 27 11.66 4.14 -2.71
N ALA A 28 10.76 4.34 -1.74
CA ALA A 28 10.34 3.31 -0.80
C ALA A 28 8.92 3.58 -0.28
N ILE A 29 8.29 2.54 0.25
CA ILE A 29 7.06 2.65 1.03
C ILE A 29 7.28 2.11 2.43
N THR A 30 6.70 2.76 3.43
CA THR A 30 6.69 2.27 4.82
C THR A 30 5.27 1.88 5.20
N VAL A 31 5.11 0.65 5.69
CA VAL A 31 3.85 0.14 6.22
C VAL A 31 4.00 -0.06 7.72
N GLN A 32 2.99 0.35 8.48
CA GLN A 32 2.95 0.14 9.92
C GLN A 32 1.73 -0.69 10.32
N HIS A 33 1.92 -1.57 11.31
CA HIS A 33 0.88 -2.34 11.98
C HIS A 33 1.28 -2.57 13.45
N PRO A 34 0.36 -2.49 14.44
CA PRO A 34 0.69 -2.74 15.84
C PRO A 34 1.21 -4.16 16.08
N LEU A 35 2.04 -4.30 17.12
CA LEU A 35 2.54 -5.60 17.59
C LEU A 35 1.45 -6.40 18.28
N LYS A 36 1.64 -7.72 18.29
CA LYS A 36 0.81 -8.66 19.06
C LYS A 36 0.68 -8.26 20.54
N LYS A 37 1.81 -7.86 21.16
CA LYS A 37 1.88 -7.43 22.56
C LYS A 37 1.10 -6.14 22.85
N THR A 38 0.95 -5.27 21.85
CA THR A 38 0.25 -3.98 21.98
C THR A 38 -1.20 -4.02 21.50
N SER A 39 -1.63 -5.12 20.86
CA SER A 39 -2.98 -5.27 20.27
C SER A 39 -4.09 -5.35 21.33
N GLY A 40 -3.78 -5.60 22.61
CA GLY A 40 -4.77 -5.80 23.69
C GLY A 40 -5.56 -7.11 23.56
N LEU A 41 -5.90 -7.52 22.33
CA LEU A 41 -6.58 -8.76 21.95
C LEU A 41 -5.61 -9.86 21.49
N GLY A 42 -4.33 -9.54 21.28
CA GLY A 42 -3.31 -10.51 20.85
C GLY A 42 -3.48 -11.03 19.43
N ASP A 43 -4.43 -10.49 18.65
CA ASP A 43 -4.63 -10.82 17.24
C ASP A 43 -4.12 -9.69 16.34
N ILE A 44 -3.33 -10.07 15.35
CA ILE A 44 -2.79 -9.21 14.28
C ILE A 44 -2.92 -9.89 12.91
N SER A 45 -3.77 -10.92 12.81
CA SER A 45 -4.09 -11.66 11.57
C SER A 45 -4.70 -10.76 10.48
N SER A 46 -5.27 -9.62 10.87
CA SER A 46 -5.79 -8.60 9.96
C SER A 46 -4.72 -7.73 9.30
N ALA A 47 -3.45 -7.86 9.69
CA ALA A 47 -2.36 -7.14 9.04
C ALA A 47 -2.26 -7.53 7.55
N PRO A 48 -1.95 -6.57 6.65
CA PRO A 48 -1.64 -6.92 5.28
C PRO A 48 -0.43 -7.88 5.27
N ARG A 49 -0.48 -8.87 4.38
CA ARG A 49 0.64 -9.79 4.16
C ARG A 49 1.28 -9.45 2.83
N ASP A 50 0.76 -9.97 1.73
CA ASP A 50 1.32 -9.72 0.40
C ASP A 50 0.61 -8.52 -0.23
N PHE A 51 1.37 -7.60 -0.82
CA PHE A 51 0.83 -6.41 -1.47
C PHE A 51 1.72 -5.93 -2.62
N THR A 52 1.12 -5.21 -3.57
CA THR A 52 1.83 -4.53 -4.65
C THR A 52 1.73 -3.02 -4.50
N VAL A 53 2.73 -2.32 -5.01
CA VAL A 53 2.78 -0.86 -5.09
C VAL A 53 2.90 -0.47 -6.55
N SER A 54 2.02 0.41 -7.01
CA SER A 54 2.03 0.94 -8.37
C SER A 54 1.76 2.43 -8.40
N VAL A 55 2.05 3.06 -9.53
CA VAL A 55 1.72 4.47 -9.80
C VAL A 55 0.85 4.56 -11.04
N THR A 56 0.00 5.58 -11.09
CA THR A 56 -0.84 5.88 -12.25
C THR A 56 -0.38 7.20 -12.87
N ALA A 57 -0.16 7.20 -14.18
CA ALA A 57 0.12 8.44 -14.91
C ALA A 57 -1.10 9.39 -14.90
N PRO A 58 -0.91 10.72 -14.94
CA PRO A 58 -2.01 11.66 -15.12
C PRO A 58 -2.78 11.37 -16.41
N LEU A 59 -4.12 11.45 -16.36
CA LEU A 59 -5.01 11.20 -17.51
C LEU A 59 -4.62 12.00 -18.77
N CYS A 60 -3.99 13.17 -18.62
CA CYS A 60 -3.57 14.01 -19.74
C CYS A 60 -2.46 13.42 -20.63
N PHE A 61 -1.75 12.37 -20.21
CA PHE A 61 -0.73 11.70 -21.03
C PHE A 61 -1.27 10.49 -21.81
N VAL A 62 -2.55 10.13 -21.63
CA VAL A 62 -3.16 9.00 -22.33
C VAL A 62 -3.82 9.51 -23.61
N SER A 63 -3.05 9.62 -24.69
CA SER A 63 -3.58 9.70 -26.05
C SER A 63 -3.66 8.30 -26.65
N LYS A 64 -4.55 7.46 -26.10
CA LYS A 64 -5.00 6.24 -26.77
C LYS A 64 -6.52 6.17 -26.70
N GLY A 65 -7.10 6.06 -27.89
CA GLY A 65 -8.53 6.16 -28.11
C GLY A 65 -9.32 5.06 -27.39
N VAL A 66 -10.53 5.48 -27.01
CA VAL A 66 -11.77 4.71 -26.90
C VAL A 66 -11.66 3.41 -26.07
N ASP A 67 -12.27 3.48 -24.88
CA ASP A 67 -12.73 2.38 -24.03
C ASP A 67 -11.82 1.84 -22.90
N GLU A 68 -10.96 2.64 -22.26
CA GLU A 68 -10.48 2.29 -20.91
C GLU A 68 -10.38 3.51 -19.98
N GLU A 69 -11.24 3.53 -18.97
CA GLU A 69 -11.21 4.45 -17.83
C GLU A 69 -10.04 4.05 -16.90
N GLY A 70 -8.80 4.24 -17.36
CA GLY A 70 -7.63 3.82 -16.61
C GLY A 70 -6.34 4.41 -17.17
N GLY A 71 -5.69 5.29 -16.40
CA GLY A 71 -4.32 5.71 -16.71
C GLY A 71 -3.36 4.52 -16.67
N GLU A 72 -2.29 4.56 -17.46
CA GLU A 72 -1.25 3.51 -17.49
C GLU A 72 -0.72 3.26 -16.06
N GLU A 73 -1.02 2.09 -15.51
CA GLU A 73 -0.55 1.66 -14.19
C GLU A 73 0.84 1.03 -14.32
N THR A 74 1.82 1.58 -13.61
CA THR A 74 3.19 1.03 -13.58
C THR A 74 3.48 0.40 -12.23
N LEU A 75 3.82 -0.89 -12.23
CA LEU A 75 4.22 -1.63 -11.03
C LEU A 75 5.62 -1.18 -10.54
N LEU A 76 5.68 -0.78 -9.27
CA LEU A 76 6.91 -0.36 -8.59
C LEU A 76 7.51 -1.47 -7.71
N GLY A 77 6.70 -2.45 -7.32
CA GLY A 77 7.18 -3.67 -6.67
C GLY A 77 6.09 -4.48 -5.98
N THR A 78 6.47 -5.69 -5.58
CA THR A 78 5.66 -6.63 -4.79
C THR A 78 6.38 -6.98 -3.50
N PHE A 79 5.68 -6.93 -2.38
CA PHE A 79 6.26 -7.04 -1.05
C PHE A 79 5.40 -7.89 -0.11
N SER A 80 6.01 -8.33 0.98
CA SER A 80 5.32 -9.04 2.06
C SER A 80 5.65 -8.41 3.42
N PHE A 81 4.63 -7.91 4.12
CA PHE A 81 4.75 -7.42 5.50
C PHE A 81 4.78 -8.61 6.46
N ASN A 82 5.79 -8.65 7.34
CA ASN A 82 6.00 -9.77 8.25
C ASN A 82 5.65 -9.42 9.69
N ILE A 83 4.57 -10.01 10.22
CA ILE A 83 4.09 -9.77 11.58
C ILE A 83 5.05 -10.19 12.70
N GLU A 84 6.05 -11.04 12.41
CA GLU A 84 7.08 -11.48 13.37
C GLU A 84 8.29 -10.53 13.44
N LYS A 85 8.33 -9.50 12.57
CA LYS A 85 9.37 -8.46 12.56
C LYS A 85 8.89 -7.20 13.29
N GLU A 86 9.61 -6.10 13.07
CA GLU A 86 9.25 -4.78 13.56
C GLU A 86 7.85 -4.32 13.10
N PRO A 87 7.11 -3.56 13.93
CA PRO A 87 5.77 -3.07 13.58
C PRO A 87 5.79 -2.04 12.43
N THR A 88 6.94 -1.45 12.15
CA THR A 88 7.17 -0.53 11.04
C THR A 88 8.17 -1.16 10.09
N GLN A 89 7.76 -1.38 8.84
CA GLN A 89 8.61 -2.00 7.81
C GLN A 89 8.66 -1.10 6.60
N THR A 90 9.88 -0.86 6.12
CA THR A 90 10.17 -0.06 4.93
C THR A 90 10.60 -0.99 3.80
N PHE A 91 10.00 -0.80 2.63
CA PHE A 91 10.16 -1.61 1.44
C PHE A 91 10.73 -0.73 0.32
N PRO A 92 12.02 -0.92 -0.05
CA PRO A 92 12.61 -0.24 -1.20
C PRO A 92 11.90 -0.68 -2.48
N LEU A 93 11.52 0.28 -3.33
CA LEU A 93 10.86 -0.01 -4.60
C LEU A 93 11.84 -0.65 -5.58
N GLN A 94 11.35 -1.64 -6.32
CA GLN A 94 12.16 -2.43 -7.26
C GLN A 94 12.38 -1.68 -8.57
N ASN A 95 11.35 -0.99 -9.05
CA ASN A 95 11.43 -0.13 -10.23
C ASN A 95 11.46 1.33 -9.79
N THR A 96 12.56 2.02 -10.09
CA THR A 96 12.65 3.47 -9.93
C THR A 96 12.36 4.13 -11.28
N LEU A 97 11.37 5.02 -11.29
CA LEU A 97 11.00 5.75 -12.50
C LEU A 97 11.64 7.14 -12.47
N PRO A 98 12.12 7.67 -13.61
CA PRO A 98 12.74 9.00 -13.67
C PRO A 98 11.71 10.14 -13.54
N ARG A 99 10.42 9.81 -13.45
CA ARG A 99 9.28 10.75 -13.41
C ARG A 99 8.67 10.77 -12.01
N ALA A 100 8.11 11.93 -11.66
CA ALA A 100 7.38 12.10 -10.41
C ALA A 100 5.89 11.77 -10.61
N PHE A 101 5.27 11.17 -9.60
CA PHE A 101 3.89 10.73 -9.60
C PHE A 101 3.16 11.31 -8.38
N GLN A 102 1.88 11.62 -8.57
CA GLN A 102 1.02 12.10 -7.47
C GLN A 102 0.10 11.01 -6.92
N TYR A 103 -0.17 9.96 -7.69
CA TYR A 103 -1.06 8.88 -7.29
C TYR A 103 -0.26 7.60 -7.10
N ILE A 104 -0.35 7.02 -5.92
CA ILE A 104 0.21 5.72 -5.58
C ILE A 104 -0.92 4.78 -5.23
N ARG A 105 -0.90 3.59 -5.81
CA ARG A 105 -1.83 2.51 -5.54
C ARG A 105 -1.15 1.45 -4.71
N LEU A 106 -1.80 1.06 -3.62
CA LEU A 106 -1.45 -0.08 -2.79
C LEU A 106 -2.53 -1.14 -2.96
N LEU A 107 -2.18 -2.27 -3.57
CA LEU A 107 -3.10 -3.41 -3.71
C LEU A 107 -2.66 -4.50 -2.75
N VAL A 108 -3.43 -4.71 -1.70
CA VAL A 108 -3.27 -5.85 -0.79
C VAL A 108 -3.82 -7.10 -1.48
N LEU A 109 -3.00 -8.15 -1.53
CA LEU A 109 -3.30 -9.44 -2.14
C LEU A 109 -3.76 -10.46 -1.09
N SER A 110 -3.22 -10.37 0.12
CA SER A 110 -3.49 -11.30 1.21
C SER A 110 -3.29 -10.64 2.58
N ASN A 111 -3.82 -11.27 3.64
CA ASN A 111 -3.56 -10.91 5.02
C ASN A 111 -3.04 -12.13 5.80
N TRP A 112 -2.87 -12.00 7.12
CA TRP A 112 -2.34 -13.04 8.00
C TRP A 112 -3.40 -13.99 8.57
N GLY A 113 -4.51 -14.20 7.87
CA GLY A 113 -5.52 -15.22 8.19
C GLY A 113 -6.86 -14.69 8.71
N GLN A 114 -7.06 -13.36 8.72
CA GLN A 114 -8.36 -12.78 9.04
C GLN A 114 -9.34 -12.95 7.88
N SER A 115 -10.48 -13.60 8.12
CA SER A 115 -11.45 -13.94 7.07
C SER A 115 -12.37 -12.77 6.69
N SER A 116 -12.63 -11.83 7.60
CA SER A 116 -13.63 -10.78 7.39
C SER A 116 -13.05 -9.46 6.90
N TYR A 117 -11.80 -9.13 7.25
CA TYR A 117 -11.22 -7.84 6.91
C TYR A 117 -9.69 -7.81 6.92
N THR A 118 -9.14 -6.78 6.28
CA THR A 118 -7.72 -6.39 6.40
C THR A 118 -7.65 -4.99 6.98
N CYS A 119 -6.75 -4.73 7.92
CA CYS A 119 -6.58 -3.40 8.52
C CYS A 119 -5.21 -2.79 8.22
N ILE A 120 -5.23 -1.61 7.60
CA ILE A 120 -4.03 -0.82 7.33
C ILE A 120 -3.97 0.33 8.33
N TYR A 121 -2.91 0.41 9.14
CA TYR A 121 -2.77 1.48 10.13
C TYR A 121 -2.06 2.71 9.58
N ARG A 122 -0.96 2.51 8.85
CA ARG A 122 -0.25 3.62 8.23
C ARG A 122 0.50 3.16 6.99
N VAL A 123 0.44 4.01 5.98
CA VAL A 123 1.26 3.93 4.77
C VAL A 123 1.98 5.26 4.64
N GLN A 124 3.29 5.24 4.42
CA GLN A 124 4.09 6.42 4.15
C GLN A 124 4.86 6.20 2.86
N VAL A 125 4.87 7.19 1.99
CA VAL A 125 5.64 7.17 0.75
C VAL A 125 6.91 7.98 0.99
N ILE A 126 8.06 7.38 0.66
CA ILE A 126 9.36 8.02 0.69
C ILE A 126 9.77 8.26 -0.76
N GLY A 127 10.21 9.48 -1.06
CA GLY A 127 10.60 9.88 -2.40
C GLY A 127 11.28 11.24 -2.40
N ARG A 128 11.67 11.69 -3.60
CA ARG A 128 12.27 13.00 -3.85
C ARG A 128 11.44 13.82 -4.83
#